data_AF-A0A6G1RCA4-F1
#
_entry.id   AF-A0A6G1RCA4-F1
#
_cell.length_a   1.000
_cell.length_b   1.000
_cell.length_c   1.000
_cell.angle_alpha   90.00
_cell.angle_beta   90.00
_cell.angle_gamma   90.00
#
_symmetry.space_group_name_H-M   'P 1'
#
loop_
_entity.id
_entity.type
_entity.pdbx_description
1 polymer ?
#
loop_
_entity_poly.entity_id
_entity_poly.type
_entity_poly.pdbx_seq_one_letter_code
_entity_poly.pdbx_strand_id
1 'polypeptide(L)'
;GSGDPHCGWCVLHNTCTRKERCERSSEPRRFASEMKQCVRLTVHPNNISVSQYNVLLVLETYNVPELSAGVNCTFEDLSEMDGLVVGSQIQCISPAAKEVPQIITENGDHHIVQLQLKSKET
;
A
#
# COMPACT_ATOMS: atom_id res chain seq x y z
N GLY A 1 -19.42 1.39 -3.28
CA GLY A 1 -19.08 2.83 -3.36
C GLY A 1 -20.29 3.65 -2.92
N SER A 2 -20.16 4.98 -2.83
CA SER A 2 -21.29 5.84 -2.43
C SER A 2 -22.39 5.97 -3.49
N GLY A 3 -22.07 5.73 -4.76
CA GLY A 3 -23.00 5.90 -5.89
C GLY A 3 -23.14 7.35 -6.37
N ASP A 4 -22.42 8.30 -5.77
CA ASP A 4 -22.39 9.70 -6.22
C ASP A 4 -21.58 9.83 -7.52
N PRO A 5 -22.18 10.32 -8.63
CA PRO A 5 -21.49 10.45 -9.91
C PRO A 5 -20.33 11.46 -9.90
N HIS A 6 -20.26 12.34 -8.90
CA HIS A 6 -19.15 13.28 -8.76
C HIS A 6 -17.94 12.67 -8.05
N CYS A 7 -18.08 11.51 -7.42
CA CYS A 7 -17.06 10.90 -6.60
C CYS A 7 -16.26 9.86 -7.39
N GLY A 8 -14.96 10.07 -7.49
CA GLY A 8 -14.00 9.03 -7.84
C GLY A 8 -12.77 9.08 -6.95
N TRP A 9 -11.90 8.10 -7.11
CA TRP A 9 -10.74 7.92 -6.26
C TRP A 9 -9.48 8.46 -6.93
N CYS A 10 -8.87 9.48 -6.35
CA CYS A 10 -7.58 10.00 -6.78
C CYS A 10 -6.47 9.15 -6.17
N VAL A 11 -5.89 8.25 -6.98
CA VAL A 11 -5.16 7.08 -6.50
C VAL A 11 -3.95 7.43 -5.64
N LEU A 12 -3.05 8.30 -6.12
CA LEU A 12 -1.84 8.67 -5.36
C LEU A 12 -2.12 9.60 -4.18
N HIS A 13 -3.17 10.41 -4.26
CA HIS A 13 -3.56 11.33 -3.19
C HIS A 13 -4.42 10.64 -2.11
N ASN A 14 -4.74 9.35 -2.28
CA ASN A 14 -5.52 8.55 -1.33
C ASN A 14 -6.84 9.22 -0.91
N THR A 15 -7.53 9.88 -1.84
CA THR A 15 -8.71 10.71 -1.53
C THR A 15 -9.84 10.55 -2.53
N CYS A 16 -11.07 10.66 -2.02
CA CYS A 16 -12.28 10.70 -2.83
C CYS A 16 -12.55 12.14 -3.24
N THR A 17 -12.59 12.41 -4.55
CA THR A 17 -12.74 13.76 -5.09
C THR A 17 -13.36 13.74 -6.48
N ARG A 18 -13.69 14.92 -6.98
CA ARG A 18 -14.09 15.10 -8.38
C ARG A 18 -12.87 15.01 -9.30
N LYS A 19 -13.07 14.56 -10.53
CA LYS A 19 -11.97 14.35 -11.49
C LYS A 19 -11.14 15.61 -11.72
N GLU A 20 -11.78 16.77 -11.80
CA GLU A 20 -11.13 18.08 -12.00
C GLU A 20 -10.30 18.56 -10.79
N ARG A 21 -10.51 17.96 -9.61
CA ARG A 21 -9.75 18.25 -8.39
C ARG A 21 -8.66 17.23 -8.09
N CYS A 22 -8.55 16.17 -8.89
CA CYS A 22 -7.47 15.20 -8.80
C CYS A 22 -6.36 15.64 -9.76
N GLU A 23 -5.20 15.99 -9.21
CA GLU A 23 -4.05 16.37 -10.02
C GLU A 23 -3.65 15.23 -10.96
N ARG A 24 -3.35 15.57 -12.23
CA ARG A 24 -2.94 14.61 -13.26
C ARG A 24 -3.98 13.50 -13.54
N SER A 25 -5.26 13.70 -13.23
CA SER A 25 -6.32 12.70 -13.39
C SER A 25 -6.56 12.17 -14.81
N SER A 26 -6.00 12.83 -15.83
CA SER A 26 -6.00 12.38 -17.23
C SER A 26 -4.98 11.28 -17.52
N GLU A 27 -3.97 11.09 -16.69
CA GLU A 27 -2.95 10.06 -16.91
C GLU A 27 -3.46 8.66 -16.54
N PRO A 28 -2.86 7.60 -17.10
CA PRO A 28 -3.29 6.23 -16.88
C PRO A 28 -3.35 5.87 -15.39
N ARG A 29 -4.50 5.35 -14.95
CA ARG A 29 -4.74 4.83 -13.59
C ARG A 29 -4.53 5.85 -12.46
N ARG A 30 -4.48 7.16 -12.74
CA ARG A 30 -4.46 8.21 -11.70
C ARG A 30 -5.80 8.42 -10.99
N PHE A 31 -6.90 8.15 -11.71
CA PHE A 31 -8.25 8.36 -11.21
C PHE A 31 -9.12 7.13 -11.50
N ALA A 32 -9.77 6.59 -10.47
CA ALA A 32 -10.70 5.47 -10.58
C ALA A 32 -12.14 5.96 -10.39
N SER A 33 -12.94 5.83 -11.45
CA SER A 33 -14.38 6.16 -11.44
C SER A 33 -15.27 4.96 -11.18
N GLU A 34 -14.74 3.74 -11.33
CA GLU A 34 -15.45 2.49 -11.11
C GLU A 34 -14.76 1.60 -10.09
N MET A 35 -15.52 0.75 -9.38
CA MET A 35 -14.96 -0.17 -8.37
C MET A 35 -13.94 -1.16 -8.96
N LYS A 36 -14.07 -1.53 -10.24
CA LYS A 36 -13.09 -2.41 -10.92
C LYS A 36 -11.72 -1.77 -11.11
N GLN A 37 -11.63 -0.45 -11.01
CA GLN A 37 -10.41 0.34 -11.12
C GLN A 37 -9.77 0.64 -9.76
N CYS A 38 -10.36 0.19 -8.64
CA CYS A 38 -9.73 0.33 -7.34
C CYS A 38 -8.40 -0.43 -7.29
N VAL A 39 -7.46 0.11 -6.53
CA VAL A 39 -6.15 -0.50 -6.27
C VAL A 39 -6.35 -1.87 -5.65
N ARG A 40 -5.58 -2.86 -6.12
CA ARG A 40 -5.46 -4.16 -5.46
C ARG A 40 -3.99 -4.40 -5.14
N LEU A 41 -3.74 -4.91 -3.95
CA LEU A 41 -2.42 -5.19 -3.42
C LEU A 41 -2.41 -6.61 -2.88
N THR A 42 -1.44 -7.41 -3.31
CA THR A 42 -1.13 -8.72 -2.72
C THR A 42 0.32 -8.71 -2.24
N VAL A 43 0.62 -9.49 -1.20
CA VAL A 43 1.95 -9.52 -0.58
C VAL A 43 2.42 -10.97 -0.42
N HIS A 44 3.69 -11.20 -0.73
CA HIS A 44 4.36 -12.49 -0.59
C HIS A 44 5.73 -12.35 0.07
N PRO A 45 6.01 -13.06 1.18
CA PRO A 45 5.07 -13.85 1.98
C PRO A 45 4.02 -12.96 2.69
N ASN A 46 2.83 -13.51 2.93
CA ASN A 46 1.75 -12.83 3.69
C ASN A 46 1.79 -13.14 5.19
N ASN A 47 2.57 -14.15 5.60
CA ASN A 47 2.78 -14.54 6.99
C ASN A 47 4.28 -14.59 7.28
N ILE A 48 4.71 -14.02 8.40
CA ILE A 48 6.11 -14.00 8.84
C ILE A 48 6.16 -14.36 10.32
N SER A 49 7.09 -15.23 10.72
CA SER A 49 7.28 -15.53 12.14
C SER A 49 7.88 -14.34 12.87
N VAL A 50 7.50 -14.11 14.13
CA VAL A 50 8.06 -13.03 14.98
C VAL A 50 9.58 -13.14 15.14
N SER A 51 10.15 -14.34 15.01
CA SER A 51 11.60 -14.57 15.06
C SER A 51 12.32 -14.24 13.75
N GLN A 52 11.58 -14.05 12.65
CA GLN A 52 12.11 -13.64 11.35
C GLN A 52 11.97 -12.12 11.22
N TYR A 53 13.06 -11.46 10.88
CA TYR A 53 13.13 -10.01 10.69
C TYR A 53 13.91 -9.70 9.43
N ASN A 54 13.73 -8.50 8.90
CA ASN A 54 14.30 -8.05 7.63
C ASN A 54 13.99 -9.01 6.46
N VAL A 55 12.79 -9.58 6.43
CA VAL A 55 12.34 -10.49 5.37
C VAL A 55 11.98 -9.68 4.13
N LEU A 56 12.44 -10.11 2.95
CA LEU A 56 12.04 -9.51 1.69
C LEU A 56 10.57 -9.84 1.37
N LEU A 57 9.76 -8.80 1.21
CA LEU A 57 8.37 -8.86 0.77
C LEU A 57 8.28 -8.41 -0.68
N VAL A 58 7.58 -9.19 -1.49
CA VAL A 58 7.20 -8.84 -2.86
C VAL A 58 5.72 -8.49 -2.87
N LEU A 59 5.42 -7.27 -3.26
CA LEU A 59 4.07 -6.75 -3.38
C LEU A 59 3.69 -6.69 -4.86
N GLU A 60 2.58 -7.32 -5.22
CA GLU A 60 2.00 -7.17 -6.55
C GLU A 60 0.85 -6.17 -6.51
N THR A 61 0.87 -5.24 -7.46
CA THR A 61 -0.09 -4.14 -7.51
C THR A 61 -0.86 -4.13 -8.81
N TYR A 62 -2.15 -3.86 -8.72
CA TYR A 62 -3.03 -3.70 -9.88
C TYR A 62 -3.78 -2.39 -9.76
N ASN A 63 -4.07 -1.77 -10.92
CA ASN A 63 -4.72 -0.47 -11.02
C ASN A 63 -3.97 0.69 -10.33
N VAL A 64 -2.64 0.59 -10.20
CA VAL A 64 -1.79 1.69 -9.73
C VAL A 64 -1.24 2.49 -10.91
N PRO A 65 -1.10 3.83 -10.80
CA PRO A 65 -0.38 4.63 -11.79
C PRO A 65 1.12 4.31 -11.76
N GLU A 66 1.88 4.99 -12.60
CA GLU A 66 3.34 4.87 -12.56
C GLU A 66 3.90 5.38 -11.22
N LEU A 67 4.80 4.60 -10.60
CA LEU A 67 5.39 4.87 -9.28
C LEU A 67 6.87 5.27 -9.37
N SER A 68 7.27 5.99 -10.44
CA SER A 68 8.66 6.35 -10.69
C SER A 68 9.24 7.37 -9.69
N ALA A 69 8.39 8.14 -9.00
CA ALA A 69 8.79 8.96 -7.85
C ALA A 69 9.24 8.10 -6.64
N GLY A 70 8.93 6.81 -6.64
CA GLY A 70 9.17 5.87 -5.56
C GLY A 70 8.02 5.78 -4.56
N VAL A 71 8.11 4.79 -3.69
CA VAL A 71 7.11 4.50 -2.65
C VAL A 71 7.79 4.12 -1.35
N ASN A 72 7.08 4.29 -0.24
CA ASN A 72 7.41 3.70 1.05
C ASN A 72 6.39 2.62 1.40
N CYS A 73 6.86 1.56 2.06
CA CYS A 73 6.02 0.56 2.72
C CYS A 73 5.86 0.96 4.18
N THR A 74 4.60 1.14 4.61
CA THR A 74 4.26 1.47 6.00
C THR A 74 3.53 0.29 6.64
N PHE A 75 4.06 -0.20 7.77
CA PHE A 75 3.47 -1.26 8.56
C PHE A 75 2.74 -0.62 9.75
N GLU A 76 1.49 -0.21 9.53
CA GLU A 76 0.75 0.63 10.49
C GLU A 76 1.61 1.81 10.98
N ASP A 77 1.66 2.01 12.30
CA ASP A 77 2.49 3.00 12.97
C ASP A 77 3.84 2.42 13.45
N LEU A 78 4.17 1.17 13.08
CA LEU A 78 5.33 0.44 13.60
C LEU A 78 6.62 0.83 12.89
N SER A 79 6.56 0.91 11.56
CA SER A 79 7.74 1.23 10.75
C SER A 79 7.35 1.70 9.35
N GLU A 80 8.23 2.51 8.76
CA GLU A 80 8.17 2.97 7.38
C GLU A 80 9.54 2.73 6.75
N MET A 81 9.57 2.18 5.53
CA MET A 81 10.81 1.92 4.81
C MET A 81 10.68 2.12 3.31
N ASP A 82 11.81 2.34 2.65
CA ASP A 82 11.86 2.49 1.20
C ASP A 82 11.39 1.21 0.48
N GLY A 83 10.48 1.39 -0.48
CA GLY A 83 10.06 0.34 -1.41
C GLY A 83 10.77 0.49 -2.75
N LEU A 84 11.40 -0.60 -3.20
CA LEU A 84 12.04 -0.65 -4.52
C LEU A 84 11.02 -1.09 -5.58
N VAL A 85 10.74 -0.21 -6.54
CA VAL A 85 9.83 -0.50 -7.65
C VAL A 85 10.58 -1.24 -8.77
N VAL A 86 10.15 -2.47 -9.07
CA VAL A 86 10.73 -3.32 -10.13
C VAL A 86 9.62 -3.77 -11.08
N GLY A 87 9.48 -3.08 -12.21
CA GLY A 87 8.38 -3.35 -13.15
C GLY A 87 7.02 -3.05 -12.52
N SER A 88 6.17 -4.09 -12.38
CA SER A 88 4.85 -3.99 -11.71
C SER A 88 4.86 -4.47 -10.25
N GLN A 89 6.03 -4.80 -9.71
CA GLN A 89 6.20 -5.28 -8.35
C GLN A 89 6.92 -4.23 -7.48
N ILE A 90 6.65 -4.28 -6.18
CA ILE A 90 7.34 -3.46 -5.19
C ILE A 90 8.01 -4.40 -4.20
N GLN A 91 9.30 -4.20 -3.96
CA GLN A 91 10.07 -4.95 -2.98
C GLN A 91 10.26 -4.11 -1.72
N CYS A 92 9.83 -4.66 -0.59
CA CYS A 92 9.98 -4.03 0.72
C CYS A 92 10.61 -5.02 1.69
N ILE A 93 11.14 -4.52 2.80
CA ILE A 93 11.67 -5.37 3.87
C ILE A 93 10.59 -5.47 4.97
N SER A 94 10.62 -6.48 5.83
CA SER A 94 9.76 -6.52 7.02
C SER A 94 10.37 -5.65 8.13
N PRO A 95 9.60 -5.19 9.13
CA PRO A 95 10.14 -4.45 10.27
C PRO A 95 11.30 -5.21 10.95
N ALA A 96 12.18 -4.46 11.63
CA ALA A 96 13.28 -5.07 12.39
C ALA A 96 12.74 -5.73 13.67
N ALA A 97 13.50 -6.65 14.27
CA ALA A 97 13.06 -7.42 15.45
C ALA A 97 12.55 -6.55 16.62
N LYS A 98 13.10 -5.34 16.80
CA LYS A 98 12.70 -4.37 17.84
C LYS A 98 11.35 -3.68 17.56
N GLU A 99 10.90 -3.70 16.31
CA GLU A 99 9.68 -3.05 15.80
C GLU A 99 8.55 -4.06 15.53
N VAL A 100 8.86 -5.37 15.53
CA VAL A 100 7.85 -6.42 15.38
C VAL A 100 6.95 -6.43 16.63
N PRO A 101 5.62 -6.39 16.48
CA PRO A 101 4.70 -6.45 17.60
C PRO A 101 4.92 -7.70 18.44
N GLN A 102 4.93 -7.52 19.77
CA GLN A 102 4.95 -8.66 20.68
C GLN A 102 3.57 -9.33 20.69
N ILE A 103 3.54 -10.61 20.34
CA ILE A 103 2.34 -11.43 20.51
C ILE A 103 2.22 -11.74 22.01
N ILE A 104 1.47 -10.92 22.74
CA ILE A 104 1.05 -11.21 24.11
C ILE A 104 -0.13 -12.20 24.06
N THR A 105 -0.17 -13.15 24.99
CA THR A 105 -1.18 -14.22 25.05
C THR A 105 -2.63 -13.72 25.11
N GLU A 106 -2.86 -12.45 25.46
CA GLU A 106 -4.20 -11.83 25.40
C GLU A 106 -4.64 -11.47 23.97
N ASN A 107 -3.72 -11.30 23.02
CA ASN A 107 -3.99 -10.85 21.66
C ASN A 107 -4.08 -12.00 20.62
N GLY A 108 -4.02 -13.25 21.07
CA GLY A 108 -4.09 -14.44 20.21
C GLY A 108 -2.72 -15.04 19.84
N ASP A 109 -2.70 -15.89 18.82
CA ASP A 109 -1.51 -16.61 18.32
C ASP A 109 -0.80 -15.89 17.15
N HIS A 110 -1.40 -14.80 16.65
CA HIS A 110 -0.87 -13.95 15.59
C HIS A 110 -1.33 -12.50 15.75
N HIS A 111 -0.62 -11.57 15.10
CA HIS A 111 -1.02 -10.17 15.00
C HIS A 111 -1.19 -9.80 13.53
N ILE A 112 -2.37 -9.31 13.15
CA ILE A 112 -2.61 -8.80 11.80
C ILE A 112 -2.11 -7.37 11.74
N VAL A 113 -1.20 -7.08 10.81
CA VAL A 113 -0.65 -5.74 10.57
C VAL A 113 -1.15 -5.23 9.22
N GLN A 114 -1.68 -4.00 9.18
CA GLN A 114 -2.02 -3.35 7.93
C GLN A 114 -0.77 -2.79 7.24
N LEU A 115 -0.34 -3.46 6.17
CA LEU A 115 0.68 -2.94 5.25
C LEU A 115 0.03 -1.97 4.25
N GLN A 116 0.58 -0.76 4.15
CA GLN A 116 0.14 0.25 3.18
C GLN A 116 1.33 0.71 2.32
N LEU A 117 1.01 1.29 1.17
CA LEU A 117 1.97 1.92 0.27
C LEU A 117 1.74 3.42 0.27
N LYS A 118 2.80 4.18 0.52
CA LYS A 118 2.80 5.64 0.51
C LYS A 118 3.59 6.14 -0.70
N SER A 119 2.91 6.88 -1.58
CA SER A 119 3.54 7.52 -2.73
C SER A 119 4.53 8.59 -2.28
N LYS A 120 5.70 8.69 -2.94
CA LYS A 120 6.64 9.81 -2.73
C LYS A 120 6.33 11.03 -3.59
N GLU A 121 5.38 10.91 -4.52
CA GLU A 121 4.96 12.04 -5.36
C GLU A 121 4.11 13.07 -4.60
N THR A 122 3.43 12.64 -3.54
CA THR A 122 2.37 13.39 -2.83
C THR A 122 2.64 13.48 -1.35
#